data_AF-A0A936WP54-F1
#
_entry.id   AF-A0A936WP54-F1
#
_cell.length_a   1.000
_cell.length_b   1.000
_cell.length_c   1.000
_cell.angle_alpha   90.00
_cell.angle_beta   90.00
_cell.angle_gamma   90.00
#
_symmetry.space_group_name_H-M   'P 1'
#
loop_
_entity.id
_entity.type
_entity.pdbx_description
1 polymer ?
#
loop_
_entity_poly.entity_id
_entity_poly.type
_entity_poly.pdbx_seq_one_letter_code
_entity_poly.pdbx_strand_id
1 'polypeptide(L)'
;MLRSISSILLLTFLATTSSAQTKLEKRVGPKTEDPGGRCDTTAWHLVFHDEFDGTTLDRSKWVTYSPVSSDGSDQCTACRYMSGTNSLFMDDQVVVSDGLLHLGVEATETTWFGKTTEHKAAMIRSIGSAEFTYGKFEIRCKLPEGDGLWPAFWMFGGETEIDVFEVCGEKPEWIKGSLHRWGKPKFSNTGKYKGEDSGAGFHFYAVEWEPDEIRWYMDGELIYSRGRFVDAKGKPLPGCDREVGPHHVAPYFPRAVDKVNVIAGNGVSSYKGFCKGPKSPKPWLTGSSMEVDWIRVYQRNPQQGLEDLCGRARRIAVSPDHSLHTGDQALIRVDGPHGSLEWIAGSGLSIIETNADGVSVSANGTNGPTWVIAYCNDDPCTDRPTSFELQVNVVP
;
A
#
# COMPACT_ATOMS: atom_id res chain seq x y z
N MET A 1 61.78 -9.74 54.93
CA MET A 1 61.25 -11.12 54.97
C MET A 1 59.79 -11.11 54.57
N LEU A 2 59.49 -11.90 53.52
CA LEU A 2 58.29 -12.72 53.30
C LEU A 2 56.90 -12.14 53.61
N ARG A 3 56.08 -12.03 52.54
CA ARG A 3 54.84 -12.83 52.25
C ARG A 3 53.58 -12.28 52.95
N SER A 4 52.36 -12.34 52.43
CA SER A 4 51.79 -13.10 51.32
C SER A 4 50.55 -12.38 50.78
N ILE A 5 50.33 -12.53 49.48
CA ILE A 5 49.13 -12.19 48.71
C ILE A 5 48.13 -13.36 48.82
N SER A 6 46.85 -13.04 48.56
CA SER A 6 45.85 -13.84 47.81
C SER A 6 44.60 -14.22 48.60
N SER A 7 43.45 -13.73 48.11
CA SER A 7 42.27 -14.53 47.71
C SER A 7 41.07 -13.60 47.52
N ILE A 8 40.12 -13.75 46.59
CA ILE A 8 39.84 -14.63 45.46
C ILE A 8 38.81 -13.81 44.64
N LEU A 9 39.08 -13.52 43.36
CA LEU A 9 38.10 -12.92 42.46
C LEU A 9 37.39 -14.07 41.74
N LEU A 10 36.12 -14.28 42.03
CA LEU A 10 35.34 -15.38 41.49
C LEU A 10 34.89 -15.04 40.06
N LEU A 11 35.63 -15.54 39.06
CA LEU A 11 35.13 -15.66 37.69
C LEU A 11 34.13 -16.82 37.63
N THR A 12 32.93 -16.56 37.12
CA THR A 12 32.04 -17.60 36.63
C THR A 12 31.78 -17.38 35.15
N PHE A 13 32.07 -18.42 34.36
CA PHE A 13 31.78 -18.54 32.93
C PHE A 13 31.03 -19.87 32.78
N LEU A 14 29.86 -19.85 32.12
CA LEU A 14 29.07 -20.96 31.53
C LEU A 14 27.62 -20.43 31.42
N ALA A 15 26.84 -20.57 30.36
CA ALA A 15 26.96 -21.22 29.06
C ALA A 15 25.95 -20.55 28.10
N THR A 16 26.19 -20.67 26.79
CA THR A 16 25.34 -20.24 25.68
C THR A 16 24.12 -21.14 25.50
N THR A 17 22.92 -20.54 25.43
CA THR A 17 21.70 -20.92 24.67
C THR A 17 20.80 -19.68 24.72
N SER A 18 19.88 -19.35 23.82
CA SER A 18 19.48 -19.75 22.48
C SER A 18 18.43 -18.67 22.07
N SER A 19 18.39 -18.29 20.80
CA SER A 19 17.21 -17.71 20.14
C SER A 19 16.60 -16.44 20.77
N ALA A 20 17.03 -15.29 20.23
CA ALA A 20 16.15 -14.14 20.07
C ALA A 20 15.01 -14.51 19.10
N GLN A 21 13.93 -15.09 19.63
CA GLN A 21 12.61 -15.02 19.02
C GLN A 21 11.75 -14.16 19.93
N THR A 22 11.83 -12.85 19.73
CA THR A 22 10.81 -11.95 20.24
C THR A 22 9.53 -12.30 19.49
N LYS A 23 8.70 -13.13 20.12
CA LYS A 23 7.34 -13.45 19.71
C LYS A 23 6.61 -12.10 19.67
N LEU A 24 6.43 -11.56 18.47
CA LEU A 24 5.67 -10.33 18.25
C LEU A 24 4.24 -10.62 18.74
N GLU A 25 3.89 -10.17 19.95
CA GLU A 25 2.52 -10.23 20.42
C GLU A 25 1.65 -9.52 19.40
N LYS A 26 0.71 -10.26 18.81
CA LYS A 26 -0.26 -9.75 17.84
C LYS A 26 -1.17 -8.76 18.55
N ARG A 27 -0.75 -7.50 18.63
CA ARG A 27 -1.57 -6.41 19.15
C ARG A 27 -2.63 -6.11 18.11
N VAL A 28 -3.84 -6.45 18.48
CA VAL A 28 -5.04 -6.19 17.70
C VAL A 28 -5.42 -4.71 17.89
N GLY A 29 -5.83 -4.02 16.82
CA GLY A 29 -6.18 -2.60 16.87
C GLY A 29 -7.42 -2.29 17.70
N PRO A 30 -7.79 -1.01 17.87
CA PRO A 30 -9.02 -0.65 18.57
C PRO A 30 -10.24 -1.29 17.89
N LYS A 31 -11.26 -1.57 18.69
CA LYS A 31 -12.55 -2.02 18.17
C LYS A 31 -13.25 -0.86 17.47
N THR A 32 -13.82 -1.11 16.31
CA THR A 32 -14.68 -0.19 15.59
C THR A 32 -15.92 -0.94 15.13
N GLU A 33 -17.07 -0.26 15.13
CA GLU A 33 -18.27 -0.80 14.50
C GLU A 33 -18.12 -0.73 12.99
N ASP A 34 -18.37 -1.86 12.35
CA ASP A 34 -18.35 -2.00 10.91
C ASP A 34 -19.77 -1.85 10.36
N PRO A 35 -20.04 -0.85 9.49
CA PRO A 35 -21.37 -0.69 8.89
C PRO A 35 -21.74 -1.82 7.91
N GLY A 36 -20.78 -2.70 7.56
CA GLY A 36 -20.96 -3.77 6.58
C GLY A 36 -20.73 -3.24 5.17
N GLY A 37 -19.51 -3.42 4.65
CA GLY A 37 -19.17 -3.10 3.27
C GLY A 37 -19.53 -4.23 2.33
N ARG A 38 -20.62 -4.12 1.54
CA ARG A 38 -20.74 -4.95 0.34
C ARG A 38 -19.56 -4.60 -0.57
N CYS A 39 -18.86 -5.62 -1.08
CA CYS A 39 -17.82 -5.44 -2.08
C CYS A 39 -18.36 -4.54 -3.19
N ASP A 40 -17.60 -3.50 -3.52
CA ASP A 40 -17.87 -2.76 -4.72
C ASP A 40 -17.80 -3.76 -5.90
N THR A 41 -18.79 -3.72 -6.78
CA THR A 41 -18.87 -4.56 -7.98
C THR A 41 -18.88 -3.72 -9.25
N THR A 42 -18.67 -2.40 -9.13
CA THR A 42 -18.51 -1.49 -10.26
C THR A 42 -17.27 -1.85 -11.09
N ALA A 43 -17.25 -1.38 -12.34
CA ALA A 43 -16.13 -1.67 -13.23
C ALA A 43 -14.84 -0.97 -12.77
N TRP A 44 -13.70 -1.64 -13.00
CA TRP A 44 -12.38 -1.03 -12.90
C TRP A 44 -12.12 -0.10 -14.10
N HIS A 45 -11.69 1.12 -13.86
CA HIS A 45 -11.32 2.11 -14.87
C HIS A 45 -9.81 2.37 -14.84
N LEU A 46 -9.15 2.37 -16.00
CA LEU A 46 -7.72 2.64 -16.10
C LEU A 46 -7.45 4.12 -15.78
N VAL A 47 -6.58 4.39 -14.81
CA VAL A 47 -6.27 5.76 -14.36
C VAL A 47 -4.79 6.13 -14.48
N PHE A 48 -3.91 5.14 -14.56
CA PHE A 48 -2.49 5.34 -14.82
C PHE A 48 -1.94 4.11 -15.52
N HIS A 49 -1.08 4.31 -16.51
CA HIS A 49 -0.43 3.21 -17.19
C HIS A 49 0.86 3.63 -17.86
N ASP A 50 1.72 2.64 -18.08
CA ASP A 50 2.83 2.72 -19.01
C ASP A 50 2.97 1.36 -19.69
N GLU A 51 2.94 1.40 -21.02
CA GLU A 51 3.11 0.23 -21.90
C GLU A 51 4.56 0.13 -22.41
N PHE A 52 5.41 1.10 -22.06
CA PHE A 52 6.83 1.13 -22.42
C PHE A 52 7.14 1.01 -23.93
N ASP A 53 6.18 1.35 -24.79
CA ASP A 53 6.30 1.36 -26.27
C ASP A 53 7.30 2.40 -26.82
N GLY A 54 7.80 3.30 -25.96
CA GLY A 54 8.79 4.31 -26.33
C GLY A 54 10.21 3.77 -26.50
N THR A 55 11.16 4.68 -26.70
CA THR A 55 12.60 4.34 -26.77
C THR A 55 13.37 4.73 -25.51
N THR A 56 12.70 5.37 -24.56
CA THR A 56 13.26 5.84 -23.29
C THR A 56 12.18 5.86 -22.22
N LEU A 57 12.56 5.78 -20.95
CA LEU A 57 11.63 5.93 -19.82
C LEU A 57 10.92 7.30 -19.87
N ASP A 58 9.60 7.31 -19.73
CA ASP A 58 8.83 8.55 -19.61
C ASP A 58 9.09 9.23 -18.26
N ARG A 59 9.97 10.24 -18.28
CA ARG A 59 10.35 11.01 -17.09
C ARG A 59 9.25 11.95 -16.57
N SER A 60 8.14 12.11 -17.29
CA SER A 60 6.96 12.79 -16.75
C SER A 60 6.17 11.90 -15.78
N LYS A 61 6.32 10.57 -15.91
CA LYS A 61 5.67 9.57 -15.07
C LYS A 61 6.58 8.98 -14.00
N TRP A 62 7.88 8.83 -14.31
CA TRP A 62 8.81 8.02 -13.51
C TRP A 62 10.11 8.73 -13.15
N VAL A 63 10.54 8.54 -11.90
CA VAL A 63 11.94 8.74 -11.48
C VAL A 63 12.63 7.39 -11.23
N THR A 64 13.96 7.39 -11.21
CA THR A 64 14.79 6.17 -11.09
C THR A 64 15.45 6.02 -9.72
N TYR A 65 14.95 6.77 -8.74
CA TYR A 65 15.46 6.86 -7.38
C TYR A 65 14.29 7.14 -6.43
N SER A 66 14.54 7.08 -5.13
CA SER A 66 13.57 7.47 -4.11
C SER A 66 13.72 8.96 -3.81
N PRO A 67 12.73 9.82 -4.11
CA PRO A 67 12.84 11.27 -3.95
C PRO A 67 12.58 11.67 -2.49
N VAL A 68 13.45 11.19 -1.58
CA VAL A 68 13.35 11.41 -0.13
C VAL A 68 14.23 12.57 0.36
N SER A 69 15.00 13.19 -0.52
CA SER A 69 15.69 14.44 -0.19
C SER A 69 14.69 15.59 -0.06
N SER A 70 15.05 16.64 0.68
CA SER A 70 14.19 17.80 0.89
C SER A 70 13.88 18.59 -0.38
N ASP A 71 14.77 18.52 -1.38
CA ASP A 71 14.62 19.18 -2.68
C ASP A 71 14.06 18.25 -3.76
N GLY A 72 13.70 17.01 -3.40
CA GLY A 72 13.19 15.99 -4.31
C GLY A 72 14.22 15.43 -5.30
N SER A 73 15.49 15.83 -5.21
CA SER A 73 16.59 15.30 -6.03
C SER A 73 17.05 13.91 -5.58
N ASP A 74 18.02 13.34 -6.30
CA ASP A 74 18.69 12.09 -5.94
C ASP A 74 19.94 12.31 -5.06
N GLN A 75 20.19 13.54 -4.61
CA GLN A 75 21.40 13.95 -3.91
C GLN A 75 21.42 13.53 -2.43
N CYS A 76 21.15 12.25 -2.17
CA CYS A 76 21.25 11.67 -0.84
C CYS A 76 21.55 10.16 -0.91
N THR A 77 22.15 9.61 0.14
CA THR A 77 22.41 8.16 0.21
C THR A 77 21.13 7.34 0.11
N ALA A 78 20.09 7.69 0.88
CA ALA A 78 18.81 6.98 0.92
C ALA A 78 18.00 7.10 -0.39
N CYS A 79 18.40 8.00 -1.28
CA CYS A 79 17.73 8.21 -2.56
C CYS A 79 18.03 7.05 -3.53
N ARG A 80 19.24 6.49 -3.48
CA ARG A 80 19.67 5.38 -4.36
C ARG A 80 20.04 4.09 -3.62
N TYR A 81 20.03 4.09 -2.28
CA TYR A 81 20.33 2.93 -1.46
C TYR A 81 19.15 2.52 -0.58
N MET A 82 18.81 1.23 -0.60
CA MET A 82 17.84 0.63 0.32
C MET A 82 18.52 -0.29 1.33
N SER A 83 18.11 -0.17 2.60
CA SER A 83 18.65 -1.02 3.67
C SER A 83 18.38 -2.50 3.40
N GLY A 84 19.36 -3.35 3.67
CA GLY A 84 19.27 -4.79 3.40
C GLY A 84 19.70 -5.22 2.00
N THR A 85 19.98 -4.26 1.10
CA THR A 85 20.54 -4.52 -0.24
C THR A 85 22.06 -4.39 -0.27
N ASN A 86 22.69 -4.98 -1.30
CA ASN A 86 24.08 -4.81 -1.69
C ASN A 86 24.17 -4.20 -3.11
N SER A 87 23.32 -3.21 -3.37
CA SER A 87 23.23 -2.53 -4.65
C SER A 87 22.85 -1.06 -4.49
N LEU A 88 23.21 -0.25 -5.48
CA LEU A 88 22.72 1.12 -5.67
C LEU A 88 21.83 1.18 -6.91
N PHE A 89 20.69 1.86 -6.82
CA PHE A 89 19.80 2.07 -7.97
C PHE A 89 20.34 3.16 -8.88
N MET A 90 20.75 2.79 -10.08
CA MET A 90 21.45 3.67 -11.03
C MET A 90 20.66 3.80 -12.34
N ASP A 91 20.71 4.99 -12.92
CA ASP A 91 19.90 5.32 -14.12
C ASP A 91 20.31 4.48 -15.33
N ASP A 92 21.58 4.11 -15.43
CA ASP A 92 22.12 3.28 -16.51
C ASP A 92 21.64 1.82 -16.48
N GLN A 93 20.96 1.41 -15.40
CA GLN A 93 20.34 0.08 -15.29
C GLN A 93 18.86 0.07 -15.67
N VAL A 94 18.31 1.23 -16.04
CA VAL A 94 16.91 1.38 -16.46
C VAL A 94 16.87 1.67 -17.96
N VAL A 95 16.46 0.67 -18.72
CA VAL A 95 16.47 0.73 -20.20
C VAL A 95 15.07 0.44 -20.71
N VAL A 96 14.59 1.23 -21.67
CA VAL A 96 13.36 0.92 -22.40
C VAL A 96 13.76 0.57 -23.83
N SER A 97 13.43 -0.65 -24.25
CA SER A 97 13.71 -1.14 -25.59
C SER A 97 12.80 -2.31 -25.94
N ASP A 98 12.47 -2.43 -27.23
CA ASP A 98 11.64 -3.53 -27.77
C ASP A 98 10.26 -3.66 -27.11
N GLY A 99 9.66 -2.53 -26.72
CA GLY A 99 8.36 -2.48 -26.03
C GLY A 99 8.41 -2.98 -24.58
N LEU A 100 9.61 -3.07 -23.98
CA LEU A 100 9.81 -3.52 -22.62
C LEU A 100 10.61 -2.50 -21.81
N LEU A 101 10.27 -2.38 -20.55
CA LEU A 101 11.15 -1.81 -19.53
C LEU A 101 12.05 -2.92 -18.96
N HIS A 102 13.35 -2.67 -18.97
CA HIS A 102 14.39 -3.53 -18.41
C HIS A 102 14.93 -2.91 -17.13
N LEU A 103 14.74 -3.62 -16.02
CA LEU A 103 15.29 -3.27 -14.70
C LEU A 103 16.47 -4.21 -14.40
N GLY A 104 17.66 -3.78 -14.84
CA GLY A 104 18.88 -4.57 -14.81
C GLY A 104 19.63 -4.54 -13.48
N VAL A 105 20.60 -5.46 -13.38
CA VAL A 105 21.65 -5.45 -12.35
C VAL A 105 23.00 -5.68 -12.99
N GLU A 106 24.04 -5.08 -12.41
CA GLU A 106 25.41 -5.19 -12.88
C GLU A 106 26.37 -5.35 -11.69
N ALA A 107 27.27 -6.32 -11.76
CA ALA A 107 28.29 -6.57 -10.74
C ALA A 107 29.47 -5.62 -10.86
N THR A 108 29.20 -4.35 -10.57
CA THR A 108 30.16 -3.25 -10.62
C THR A 108 30.14 -2.46 -9.32
N GLU A 109 31.31 -2.35 -8.68
CA GLU A 109 31.46 -1.53 -7.49
C GLU A 109 31.07 -0.09 -7.81
N THR A 110 30.12 0.44 -7.06
CA THR A 110 29.53 1.75 -7.31
C THR A 110 29.43 2.51 -6.00
N THR A 111 29.71 3.82 -6.05
CA THR A 111 29.62 4.70 -4.90
C THR A 111 28.65 5.85 -5.18
N TRP A 112 27.71 6.09 -4.25
CA TRP A 112 26.80 7.24 -4.28
C TRP A 112 26.72 7.86 -2.89
N PHE A 113 26.97 9.18 -2.77
CA PHE A 113 26.91 9.91 -1.50
C PHE A 113 27.61 9.17 -0.34
N GLY A 114 28.85 8.74 -0.57
CA GLY A 114 29.69 8.06 0.43
C GLY A 114 29.30 6.61 0.75
N LYS A 115 28.25 6.07 0.14
CA LYS A 115 27.87 4.66 0.23
C LYS A 115 28.40 3.90 -0.96
N THR A 116 29.21 2.87 -0.70
CA THR A 116 29.72 1.94 -1.70
C THR A 116 28.97 0.60 -1.61
N THR A 117 28.62 0.04 -2.77
CA THR A 117 28.05 -1.31 -2.92
C THR A 117 28.72 -2.04 -4.06
N GLU A 118 28.60 -3.37 -4.06
CA GLU A 118 29.23 -4.23 -5.07
C GLU A 118 28.48 -4.31 -6.40
N HIS A 119 27.24 -3.81 -6.45
CA HIS A 119 26.38 -3.90 -7.62
C HIS A 119 25.68 -2.58 -7.92
N LYS A 120 25.36 -2.37 -9.19
CA LYS A 120 24.30 -1.47 -9.64
C LYS A 120 23.01 -2.25 -9.83
N ALA A 121 21.89 -1.57 -9.64
CA ALA A 121 20.54 -2.10 -9.74
C ALA A 121 19.61 -1.06 -10.36
N ALA A 122 18.36 -1.45 -10.60
CA ALA A 122 17.35 -0.62 -11.22
C ALA A 122 16.10 -0.49 -10.35
N MET A 123 15.51 0.70 -10.34
CA MET A 123 14.21 0.97 -9.76
C MET A 123 13.55 2.11 -10.55
N ILE A 124 12.23 2.05 -10.68
CA ILE A 124 11.40 3.19 -11.08
C ILE A 124 10.33 3.47 -10.04
N ARG A 125 9.99 4.74 -9.82
CA ARG A 125 8.94 5.19 -8.91
C ARG A 125 8.05 6.22 -9.61
N SER A 126 6.74 6.06 -9.52
CA SER A 126 5.79 7.01 -10.08
C SER A 126 5.88 8.36 -9.38
N ILE A 127 5.65 9.46 -10.11
CA ILE A 127 5.75 10.83 -9.59
C ILE A 127 4.53 11.68 -9.95
N GLY A 128 4.52 12.91 -9.46
CA GLY A 128 3.49 13.89 -9.76
C GLY A 128 2.14 13.44 -9.19
N SER A 129 1.10 13.47 -10.02
CA SER A 129 -0.26 13.10 -9.62
C SER A 129 -0.50 11.59 -9.51
N ALA A 130 0.52 10.75 -9.78
CA ALA A 130 0.43 9.29 -9.68
C ALA A 130 0.58 8.81 -8.22
N GLU A 131 -0.29 9.34 -7.35
CA GLU A 131 -0.49 8.98 -5.94
C GLU A 131 -1.90 8.41 -5.78
N PHE A 132 -2.00 7.18 -5.27
CA PHE A 132 -3.25 6.43 -5.26
C PHE A 132 -3.68 6.07 -3.85
N THR A 133 -4.99 6.18 -3.61
CA THR A 133 -5.70 5.53 -2.52
C THR A 133 -6.64 4.53 -3.16
N TYR A 134 -6.60 3.27 -2.70
CA TYR A 134 -7.32 2.16 -3.32
C TYR A 134 -6.94 1.97 -4.80
N GLY A 135 -7.30 0.81 -5.33
CA GLY A 135 -7.08 0.52 -6.74
C GLY A 135 -6.71 -0.93 -6.99
N LYS A 136 -6.73 -1.29 -8.27
CA LYS A 136 -6.10 -2.50 -8.79
C LYS A 136 -4.77 -2.11 -9.41
N PHE A 137 -3.68 -2.59 -8.83
CA PHE A 137 -2.31 -2.32 -9.25
C PHE A 137 -1.78 -3.57 -9.93
N GLU A 138 -1.46 -3.45 -11.21
CA GLU A 138 -1.11 -4.58 -12.07
C GLU A 138 0.23 -4.35 -12.75
N ILE A 139 0.98 -5.44 -12.89
CA ILE A 139 2.21 -5.49 -13.66
C ILE A 139 2.27 -6.80 -14.43
N ARG A 140 2.67 -6.74 -15.69
CA ARG A 140 3.07 -7.92 -16.45
C ARG A 140 4.57 -7.92 -16.64
N CYS A 141 5.24 -8.93 -16.12
CA CYS A 141 6.69 -8.99 -16.14
C CYS A 141 7.22 -10.43 -16.14
N LYS A 142 8.45 -10.58 -16.62
CA LYS A 142 9.27 -11.79 -16.45
C LYS A 142 10.35 -11.47 -15.43
N LEU A 143 10.46 -12.29 -14.39
CA LEU A 143 11.40 -12.05 -13.30
C LEU A 143 12.75 -12.70 -13.60
N PRO A 144 13.88 -12.10 -13.18
CA PRO A 144 15.18 -12.71 -13.34
C PRO A 144 15.41 -13.79 -12.28
N GLU A 145 16.05 -14.88 -12.71
CA GLU A 145 16.55 -15.92 -11.82
C GLU A 145 18.02 -15.70 -11.45
N GLY A 146 18.39 -16.09 -10.24
CA GLY A 146 19.76 -16.02 -9.76
C GLY A 146 19.86 -15.70 -8.28
N ASP A 147 20.85 -16.32 -7.63
CA ASP A 147 21.10 -16.15 -6.19
C ASP A 147 21.18 -14.68 -5.79
N GLY A 148 20.33 -14.26 -4.85
CA GLY A 148 20.38 -12.92 -4.27
C GLY A 148 19.69 -11.82 -5.07
N LEU A 149 19.23 -12.11 -6.29
CA LEU A 149 18.35 -11.19 -7.01
C LEU A 149 17.04 -11.05 -6.27
N TRP A 150 16.54 -9.83 -6.20
CA TRP A 150 15.35 -9.47 -5.47
C TRP A 150 14.50 -8.51 -6.31
N PRO A 151 13.80 -9.04 -7.34
CA PRO A 151 12.77 -8.31 -8.04
C PRO A 151 11.54 -8.07 -7.14
N ALA A 152 10.97 -6.88 -7.25
CA ALA A 152 9.78 -6.48 -6.50
C ALA A 152 8.92 -5.49 -7.28
N PHE A 153 7.61 -5.60 -7.07
CA PHE A 153 6.61 -4.61 -7.44
C PHE A 153 5.79 -4.29 -6.20
N TRP A 154 5.76 -3.02 -5.81
CA TRP A 154 5.20 -2.57 -4.54
C TRP A 154 4.70 -1.14 -4.63
N MET A 155 3.89 -0.76 -3.66
CA MET A 155 3.41 0.60 -3.49
C MET A 155 3.93 1.16 -2.17
N PHE A 156 4.37 2.42 -2.18
CA PHE A 156 4.90 3.08 -0.99
C PHE A 156 4.50 4.56 -0.91
N GLY A 157 4.04 4.98 0.27
CA GLY A 157 3.83 6.39 0.60
C GLY A 157 3.53 6.63 2.07
N GLY A 158 4.09 7.71 2.62
CA GLY A 158 4.01 8.00 4.06
C GLY A 158 4.61 6.87 4.89
N GLU A 159 3.76 6.18 5.66
CA GLU A 159 4.15 5.01 6.47
C GLU A 159 3.65 3.68 5.89
N THR A 160 3.00 3.71 4.73
CA THR A 160 2.24 2.58 4.19
C THR A 160 2.96 1.97 3.01
N GLU A 161 3.06 0.65 3.05
CA GLU A 161 3.66 -0.16 2.00
C GLU A 161 2.82 -1.41 1.74
N ILE A 162 2.62 -1.68 0.45
CA ILE A 162 1.86 -2.82 -0.05
C ILE A 162 2.72 -3.49 -1.13
N ASP A 163 3.24 -4.68 -0.85
CA ASP A 163 4.01 -5.43 -1.84
C ASP A 163 3.07 -6.30 -2.66
N VAL A 164 2.98 -6.03 -3.96
CA VAL A 164 2.28 -6.91 -4.90
C VAL A 164 3.05 -8.22 -5.02
N PHE A 165 4.36 -8.10 -5.23
CA PHE A 165 5.25 -9.22 -5.03
C PHE A 165 6.65 -8.79 -4.57
N GLU A 166 7.27 -9.69 -3.83
CA GLU A 166 8.70 -9.82 -3.64
C GLU A 166 9.07 -11.28 -3.94
N VAL A 167 10.02 -11.47 -4.86
CA VAL A 167 10.52 -12.80 -5.23
C VAL A 167 12.02 -12.83 -5.01
N CYS A 168 12.53 -13.99 -4.58
CA CYS A 168 13.96 -14.24 -4.53
C CYS A 168 14.35 -15.05 -5.75
N GLY A 169 15.34 -14.57 -6.51
CA GLY A 169 15.76 -15.20 -7.77
C GLY A 169 16.27 -16.62 -7.62
N GLU A 170 16.66 -17.07 -6.41
CA GLU A 170 16.99 -18.47 -6.12
C GLU A 170 15.77 -19.38 -5.87
N LYS A 171 14.57 -18.80 -5.77
CA LYS A 171 13.29 -19.46 -5.47
C LYS A 171 12.16 -18.79 -6.25
N PRO A 172 12.21 -18.82 -7.59
CA PRO A 172 11.27 -18.09 -8.43
C PRO A 172 9.83 -18.59 -8.33
N GLU A 173 9.60 -19.76 -7.74
CA GLU A 173 8.27 -20.29 -7.47
C GLU A 173 7.62 -19.73 -6.19
N TRP A 174 8.39 -19.01 -5.35
CA TRP A 174 7.90 -18.45 -4.08
C TRP A 174 7.67 -16.95 -4.15
N ILE A 175 6.39 -16.58 -4.25
CA ILE A 175 5.93 -15.20 -4.25
C ILE A 175 5.55 -14.79 -2.84
N LYS A 176 6.00 -13.62 -2.41
CA LYS A 176 5.55 -12.99 -1.18
C LYS A 176 4.88 -11.69 -1.51
N GLY A 177 3.82 -11.37 -0.81
CA GLY A 177 3.33 -10.00 -0.77
C GLY A 177 2.98 -9.68 0.67
N SER A 178 3.20 -8.44 1.02
CA SER A 178 3.14 -7.99 2.40
C SER A 178 2.41 -6.67 2.51
N LEU A 179 1.94 -6.42 3.72
CA LEU A 179 1.48 -5.14 4.17
C LEU A 179 2.42 -4.67 5.26
N HIS A 180 2.93 -3.45 5.13
CA HIS A 180 3.83 -2.85 6.08
C HIS A 180 3.32 -1.48 6.53
N ARG A 181 3.41 -1.26 7.85
CA ARG A 181 3.21 0.04 8.49
C ARG A 181 4.49 0.42 9.20
N TRP A 182 5.22 1.39 8.65
CA TRP A 182 6.58 1.76 9.08
C TRP A 182 6.65 2.75 10.24
N GLY A 183 5.50 3.23 10.70
CA GLY A 183 5.38 4.11 11.87
C GLY A 183 5.85 3.47 13.17
N LYS A 184 5.65 4.19 14.28
CA LYS A 184 5.94 3.70 15.64
C LYS A 184 4.62 3.49 16.40
N PRO A 185 4.23 2.25 16.74
CA PRO A 185 4.94 0.98 16.47
C PRO A 185 4.85 0.52 15.00
N LYS A 186 5.86 -0.26 14.58
CA LYS A 186 5.93 -0.85 13.24
C LYS A 186 5.07 -2.13 13.19
N PHE A 187 4.31 -2.30 12.11
CA PHE A 187 3.54 -3.52 11.85
C PHE A 187 3.87 -4.13 10.49
N SER A 188 3.69 -5.44 10.38
CA SER A 188 3.85 -6.17 9.12
C SER A 188 2.97 -7.41 9.07
N ASN A 189 2.43 -7.73 7.90
CA ASN A 189 1.77 -8.99 7.63
C ASN A 189 2.15 -9.49 6.24
N THR A 190 2.78 -10.66 6.17
CA THR A 190 3.30 -11.23 4.91
C THR A 190 2.58 -12.52 4.57
N GLY A 191 2.07 -12.61 3.34
CA GLY A 191 1.63 -13.84 2.69
C GLY A 191 2.77 -14.50 1.93
N LYS A 192 2.69 -15.82 1.75
CA LYS A 192 3.57 -16.56 0.85
C LYS A 192 2.73 -17.50 0.02
N TYR A 193 3.09 -17.60 -1.25
CA TYR A 193 2.47 -18.52 -2.18
C TYR A 193 3.54 -19.27 -2.96
N LYS A 194 3.24 -20.52 -3.26
CA LYS A 194 4.05 -21.33 -4.15
C LYS A 194 3.27 -21.49 -5.45
N GLY A 195 3.67 -20.74 -6.47
CA GLY A 195 3.01 -20.70 -7.77
C GLY A 195 3.81 -21.41 -8.85
N GLU A 196 3.54 -21.01 -10.10
CA GLU A 196 4.41 -21.32 -11.23
C GLU A 196 5.76 -20.59 -11.08
N ASP A 197 6.73 -21.04 -11.86
CA ASP A 197 8.07 -20.46 -11.87
C ASP A 197 8.05 -19.07 -12.52
N SER A 198 8.23 -18.03 -11.71
CA SER A 198 8.18 -16.62 -12.15
C SER A 198 9.29 -16.24 -13.15
N GLY A 199 10.33 -17.07 -13.31
CA GLY A 199 11.42 -16.88 -14.26
C GLY A 199 11.19 -17.55 -15.63
N ALA A 200 10.27 -18.52 -15.69
CA ALA A 200 10.03 -19.29 -16.91
C ALA A 200 9.36 -18.49 -18.03
N GLY A 201 8.68 -17.38 -17.71
CA GLY A 201 7.97 -16.55 -18.68
C GLY A 201 7.40 -15.27 -18.07
N PHE A 202 6.63 -14.55 -18.89
CA PHE A 202 5.89 -13.39 -18.42
C PHE A 202 4.65 -13.84 -17.65
N HIS A 203 4.51 -13.32 -16.44
CA HIS A 203 3.34 -13.49 -15.60
C HIS A 203 2.68 -12.13 -15.34
N PHE A 204 1.39 -12.19 -15.05
CA PHE A 204 0.61 -11.05 -14.59
C PHE A 204 0.48 -11.12 -13.07
N TYR A 205 0.88 -10.06 -12.37
CA TYR A 205 0.71 -9.94 -10.93
C TYR A 205 -0.19 -8.75 -10.61
N ALA A 206 -1.07 -8.91 -9.62
CA ALA A 206 -1.90 -7.81 -9.17
C ALA A 206 -2.16 -7.79 -7.68
N VAL A 207 -2.45 -6.59 -7.18
CA VAL A 207 -3.17 -6.36 -5.94
C VAL A 207 -4.39 -5.52 -6.20
N GLU A 208 -5.54 -5.99 -5.72
CA GLU A 208 -6.71 -5.14 -5.50
C GLU A 208 -6.69 -4.65 -4.06
N TRP A 209 -6.53 -3.35 -3.86
CA TRP A 209 -6.68 -2.69 -2.57
C TRP A 209 -8.02 -1.96 -2.52
N GLU A 210 -8.92 -2.49 -1.71
CA GLU A 210 -10.23 -1.92 -1.37
C GLU A 210 -10.26 -1.59 0.15
N PRO A 211 -11.28 -0.87 0.66
CA PRO A 211 -11.30 -0.43 2.06
C PRO A 211 -11.27 -1.56 3.06
N ASP A 212 -11.90 -2.67 2.74
CA ASP A 212 -12.11 -3.75 3.70
C ASP A 212 -11.32 -5.01 3.38
N GLU A 213 -10.71 -5.08 2.19
CA GLU A 213 -9.90 -6.22 1.77
C GLU A 213 -8.81 -5.81 0.79
N ILE A 214 -7.67 -6.47 0.92
CA ILE A 214 -6.62 -6.46 -0.10
C ILE A 214 -6.49 -7.90 -0.63
N ARG A 215 -6.51 -8.07 -1.94
CA ARG A 215 -6.47 -9.36 -2.63
C ARG A 215 -5.29 -9.41 -3.60
N TRP A 216 -4.50 -10.48 -3.54
CA TRP A 216 -3.32 -10.69 -4.39
C TRP A 216 -3.61 -11.73 -5.46
N TYR A 217 -3.13 -11.49 -6.68
CA TYR A 217 -3.38 -12.33 -7.84
C TYR A 217 -2.09 -12.63 -8.60
N MET A 218 -2.03 -13.82 -9.21
CA MET A 218 -1.07 -14.22 -10.24
C MET A 218 -1.87 -14.86 -11.38
N ASP A 219 -1.67 -14.38 -12.60
CA ASP A 219 -2.32 -14.91 -13.82
C ASP A 219 -3.85 -14.97 -13.75
N GLY A 220 -4.47 -14.08 -12.97
CA GLY A 220 -5.92 -13.99 -12.78
C GLY A 220 -6.43 -14.78 -11.59
N GLU A 221 -5.59 -15.65 -11.02
CA GLU A 221 -5.96 -16.48 -9.89
C GLU A 221 -5.72 -15.78 -8.57
N LEU A 222 -6.73 -15.78 -7.70
CA LEU A 222 -6.61 -15.27 -6.35
C LEU A 222 -5.64 -16.16 -5.56
N ILE A 223 -4.56 -15.56 -5.08
CA ILE A 223 -3.53 -16.23 -4.31
C ILE A 223 -3.87 -16.23 -2.82
N TYR A 224 -4.09 -15.04 -2.26
CA TYR A 224 -4.55 -14.84 -0.89
C TYR A 224 -5.15 -13.44 -0.74
N SER A 225 -5.89 -13.24 0.36
CA SER A 225 -6.43 -11.94 0.73
C SER A 225 -6.13 -11.59 2.19
N ARG A 226 -6.32 -10.31 2.52
CA ARG A 226 -6.24 -9.76 3.87
C ARG A 226 -7.38 -8.80 4.07
N GLY A 227 -8.28 -9.11 5.00
CA GLY A 227 -9.27 -8.15 5.44
C GLY A 227 -8.67 -7.04 6.30
N ARG A 228 -9.30 -5.87 6.27
CA ARG A 228 -9.05 -4.76 7.19
C ARG A 228 -9.27 -5.14 8.64
N PHE A 229 -10.17 -6.09 8.88
CA PHE A 229 -10.59 -6.49 10.21
C PHE A 229 -10.05 -7.87 10.59
N VAL A 230 -9.87 -8.05 11.89
CA VAL A 230 -9.37 -9.29 12.47
C VAL A 230 -10.23 -9.73 13.66
N ASP A 231 -10.26 -11.03 13.91
CA ASP A 231 -10.87 -11.58 15.12
C ASP A 231 -10.06 -11.23 16.38
N ALA A 232 -10.58 -11.60 17.56
CA ALA A 232 -9.90 -11.36 18.84
C ALA A 232 -8.50 -12.02 18.95
N LYS A 233 -8.16 -12.97 18.07
CA LYS A 233 -6.87 -13.65 17.98
C LYS A 233 -5.96 -13.04 16.91
N GLY A 234 -6.40 -11.97 16.25
CA GLY A 234 -5.69 -11.30 15.17
C GLY A 234 -5.70 -12.08 13.85
N LYS A 235 -6.64 -13.00 13.64
CA LYS A 235 -6.83 -13.69 12.35
C LYS A 235 -7.61 -12.76 11.42
N PRO A 236 -7.14 -12.53 10.18
CA PRO A 236 -7.90 -11.78 9.18
C PRO A 236 -9.31 -12.35 8.99
N LEU A 237 -10.30 -11.46 8.99
CA LEU A 237 -11.68 -11.75 8.63
C LEU A 237 -11.89 -11.45 7.14
N PRO A 238 -12.87 -12.08 6.46
CA PRO A 238 -13.28 -11.66 5.12
C PRO A 238 -13.65 -10.18 5.10
N GLY A 239 -13.42 -9.52 3.97
CA GLY A 239 -13.83 -8.14 3.77
C GLY A 239 -15.35 -8.02 3.72
N CYS A 240 -15.93 -8.54 2.64
CA CYS A 240 -17.30 -8.20 2.21
C CYS A 240 -18.41 -9.10 2.76
N ASP A 241 -18.08 -10.34 3.11
CA ASP A 241 -19.06 -11.30 3.65
C ASP A 241 -19.05 -11.34 5.19
N ARG A 242 -18.58 -10.27 5.82
CA ARG A 242 -18.46 -10.18 7.27
C ARG A 242 -19.80 -9.76 7.88
N GLU A 243 -20.13 -10.36 9.03
CA GLU A 243 -21.27 -9.92 9.83
C GLU A 243 -21.04 -8.52 10.42
N VAL A 244 -22.05 -7.67 10.34
CA VAL A 244 -22.09 -6.36 11.00
C VAL A 244 -21.85 -6.55 12.51
N GLY A 245 -20.91 -5.78 13.06
CA GLY A 245 -20.61 -5.88 14.48
C GLY A 245 -19.26 -5.26 14.88
N PRO A 246 -18.89 -5.38 16.17
CA PRO A 246 -17.64 -4.83 16.68
C PRO A 246 -16.46 -5.69 16.26
N HIS A 247 -15.62 -5.14 15.38
CA HIS A 247 -14.41 -5.80 14.90
C HIS A 247 -13.17 -5.01 15.27
N HIS A 248 -12.03 -5.68 15.25
CA HIS A 248 -10.76 -5.00 15.44
C HIS A 248 -10.10 -4.68 14.12
N VAL A 249 -9.54 -3.48 14.00
CA VAL A 249 -8.78 -3.09 12.82
C VAL A 249 -7.39 -3.73 12.85
N ALA A 250 -6.98 -4.32 11.73
CA ALA A 250 -5.62 -4.80 11.53
C ALA A 250 -4.65 -3.61 11.50
N PRO A 251 -3.66 -3.55 12.39
CA PRO A 251 -2.78 -2.38 12.52
C PRO A 251 -1.78 -2.20 11.36
N TYR A 252 -1.65 -3.22 10.50
CA TYR A 252 -0.86 -3.20 9.28
C TYR A 252 -1.68 -2.81 8.04
N PHE A 253 -3.00 -2.69 8.17
CA PHE A 253 -3.85 -2.41 7.02
C PHE A 253 -3.79 -0.91 6.66
N PRO A 254 -3.66 -0.56 5.36
CA PRO A 254 -3.68 0.83 4.91
C PRO A 254 -4.93 1.60 5.35
N ARG A 255 -4.78 2.88 5.67
CA ARG A 255 -5.89 3.78 5.98
C ARG A 255 -6.49 4.34 4.68
N ALA A 256 -7.73 4.82 4.75
CA ALA A 256 -8.37 5.55 3.66
C ALA A 256 -7.55 6.79 3.22
N VAL A 257 -6.91 7.47 4.17
CA VAL A 257 -6.08 8.66 3.90
C VAL A 257 -4.67 8.37 3.40
N ASP A 258 -4.28 7.09 3.32
CA ASP A 258 -2.94 6.75 2.86
C ASP A 258 -2.88 6.89 1.34
N LYS A 259 -1.87 7.62 0.85
CA LYS A 259 -1.56 7.74 -0.58
C LYS A 259 -0.26 7.04 -0.87
N VAL A 260 -0.23 6.27 -1.95
CA VAL A 260 0.95 5.50 -2.34
C VAL A 260 1.35 5.75 -3.79
N ASN A 261 2.65 5.78 -4.05
CA ASN A 261 3.20 5.72 -5.40
C ASN A 261 3.51 4.28 -5.79
N VAL A 262 3.48 3.99 -7.08
CA VAL A 262 3.84 2.69 -7.64
C VAL A 262 5.35 2.62 -7.87
N ILE A 263 5.96 1.51 -7.51
CA ILE A 263 7.39 1.29 -7.64
C ILE A 263 7.66 -0.12 -8.18
N ALA A 264 8.57 -0.23 -9.13
CA ALA A 264 9.10 -1.51 -9.61
C ALA A 264 10.62 -1.48 -9.51
N GLY A 265 11.25 -2.58 -9.10
CA GLY A 265 12.70 -2.62 -8.94
C GLY A 265 13.26 -4.03 -8.94
N ASN A 266 14.55 -4.12 -9.27
CA ASN A 266 15.32 -5.34 -9.17
C ASN A 266 16.63 -5.02 -8.46
N GLY A 267 16.73 -5.47 -7.22
CA GLY A 267 17.89 -5.23 -6.36
C GLY A 267 18.71 -6.49 -6.12
N VAL A 268 19.86 -6.31 -5.46
CA VAL A 268 20.66 -7.42 -4.94
C VAL A 268 20.52 -7.43 -3.43
N SER A 269 19.98 -8.50 -2.85
CA SER A 269 19.96 -8.66 -1.40
C SER A 269 21.38 -8.67 -0.84
N SER A 270 21.58 -8.16 0.37
CA SER A 270 22.82 -8.43 1.12
C SER A 270 22.90 -9.92 1.52
N TYR A 271 24.10 -10.40 1.85
CA TYR A 271 24.34 -11.79 2.26
C TYR A 271 23.48 -12.25 3.45
N LYS A 272 23.20 -11.35 4.39
CA LYS A 272 22.32 -11.59 5.55
C LYS A 272 20.88 -11.12 5.32
N GLY A 273 20.60 -10.63 4.12
CA GLY A 273 19.29 -10.14 3.71
C GLY A 273 18.33 -11.26 3.40
N PHE A 274 17.18 -10.86 2.89
CA PHE A 274 16.02 -11.71 2.72
C PHE A 274 16.22 -12.83 1.68
N CYS A 275 16.79 -12.51 0.52
CA CYS A 275 17.14 -13.47 -0.55
C CYS A 275 18.58 -14.00 -0.43
N LYS A 276 19.17 -13.96 0.79
CA LYS A 276 20.54 -14.41 1.08
C LYS A 276 21.51 -14.12 -0.07
N GLY A 277 21.81 -12.84 -0.25
CA GLY A 277 22.66 -12.36 -1.32
C GLY A 277 24.00 -13.08 -1.44
N PRO A 278 24.73 -12.89 -2.55
CA PRO A 278 26.00 -13.56 -2.72
C PRO A 278 27.05 -13.06 -1.71
N LYS A 279 28.00 -13.93 -1.34
CA LYS A 279 29.12 -13.60 -0.43
C LYS A 279 30.20 -12.71 -1.07
N SER A 280 30.20 -12.66 -2.40
CA SER A 280 31.11 -11.90 -3.25
C SER A 280 30.33 -11.50 -4.51
N PRO A 281 30.72 -10.45 -5.24
CA PRO A 281 30.01 -10.03 -6.44
C PRO A 281 29.84 -11.20 -7.41
N LYS A 282 28.62 -11.41 -7.90
CA LYS A 282 28.32 -12.44 -8.89
C LYS A 282 27.98 -11.75 -10.21
N PRO A 283 28.75 -11.97 -11.28
CA PRO A 283 28.31 -11.56 -12.61
C PRO A 283 27.23 -12.56 -13.03
N TRP A 284 25.97 -12.33 -12.60
CA TRP A 284 24.85 -13.02 -13.23
C TRP A 284 24.91 -12.78 -14.74
N LEU A 285 24.29 -13.68 -15.51
CA LEU A 285 24.31 -13.57 -16.96
C LEU A 285 23.93 -12.15 -17.38
N THR A 286 24.68 -11.58 -18.32
CA THR A 286 24.31 -10.30 -18.93
C THR A 286 22.87 -10.42 -19.42
N GLY A 287 21.97 -9.59 -18.88
CA GLY A 287 20.53 -9.72 -19.12
C GLY A 287 19.70 -10.30 -17.96
N SER A 288 20.25 -10.49 -16.75
CA SER A 288 19.47 -10.68 -15.51
C SER A 288 18.68 -9.41 -15.17
N SER A 289 17.63 -9.16 -15.94
CA SER A 289 16.75 -8.00 -15.87
C SER A 289 15.36 -8.47 -15.48
N MET A 290 14.67 -7.67 -14.66
CA MET A 290 13.21 -7.77 -14.62
C MET A 290 12.68 -7.06 -15.86
N GLU A 291 12.09 -7.84 -16.76
CA GLU A 291 11.50 -7.36 -18.01
C GLU A 291 10.02 -7.08 -17.77
N VAL A 292 9.61 -5.83 -17.94
CA VAL A 292 8.25 -5.36 -17.69
C VAL A 292 7.62 -4.97 -19.01
N ASP A 293 6.51 -5.63 -19.33
CA ASP A 293 5.71 -5.36 -20.52
C ASP A 293 4.82 -4.12 -20.31
N TRP A 294 4.12 -4.08 -19.18
CA TRP A 294 3.33 -2.91 -18.81
C TRP A 294 3.11 -2.83 -17.31
N ILE A 295 2.85 -1.61 -16.84
CA ILE A 295 2.31 -1.33 -15.51
C ILE A 295 0.99 -0.59 -15.70
N ARG A 296 -0.06 -1.06 -15.03
CA ARG A 296 -1.40 -0.46 -15.11
C ARG A 296 -2.00 -0.34 -13.72
N VAL A 297 -2.64 0.81 -13.48
CA VAL A 297 -3.39 1.08 -12.26
C VAL A 297 -4.81 1.42 -12.67
N TYR A 298 -5.74 0.73 -12.02
CA TYR A 298 -7.16 0.94 -12.19
C TYR A 298 -7.75 1.41 -10.88
N GLN A 299 -8.73 2.29 -10.96
CA GLN A 299 -9.59 2.60 -9.84
C GLN A 299 -11.02 2.31 -10.28
N ARG A 300 -11.83 1.79 -9.36
CA ARG A 300 -13.28 1.91 -9.51
C ARG A 300 -13.63 3.39 -9.47
N ASN A 301 -14.82 3.75 -9.91
CA ASN A 301 -15.31 5.09 -9.60
C ASN A 301 -15.08 5.34 -8.12
N PRO A 302 -14.56 6.54 -7.73
CA PRO A 302 -14.25 6.83 -6.35
C PRO A 302 -15.41 6.34 -5.52
N GLN A 303 -15.09 5.53 -4.52
CA GLN A 303 -16.10 4.99 -3.64
C GLN A 303 -17.04 6.13 -3.29
N GLN A 304 -18.33 5.96 -3.56
CA GLN A 304 -19.28 6.88 -2.96
C GLN A 304 -19.08 6.73 -1.44
N GLY A 305 -18.39 7.69 -0.82
CA GLY A 305 -18.23 7.71 0.64
C GLY A 305 -16.99 8.38 1.26
N LEU A 306 -15.82 8.47 0.62
CA LEU A 306 -14.60 8.87 1.37
C LEU A 306 -13.62 9.74 0.55
N GLU A 307 -13.71 11.07 0.64
CA GLU A 307 -12.69 11.91 1.33
C GLU A 307 -12.95 13.44 1.39
N ASP A 308 -12.34 14.01 2.44
CA ASP A 308 -12.41 15.31 3.11
C ASP A 308 -12.16 16.59 2.25
N LEU A 309 -12.95 17.63 2.52
CA LEU A 309 -12.87 18.99 1.97
C LEU A 309 -11.68 19.77 2.57
N CYS A 310 -10.48 19.61 2.01
CA CYS A 310 -9.36 20.56 2.09
C CYS A 310 -9.28 21.44 3.36
N GLY A 311 -9.28 20.89 4.57
CA GLY A 311 -8.98 21.59 5.83
C GLY A 311 -9.73 22.90 6.13
N ARG A 312 -10.81 23.24 5.40
CA ARG A 312 -11.55 24.51 5.52
C ARG A 312 -13.06 24.36 5.66
N ALA A 313 -13.61 23.15 5.58
CA ALA A 313 -14.97 22.87 6.06
C ALA A 313 -14.95 22.89 7.60
N ARG A 314 -15.45 23.98 8.21
CA ARG A 314 -15.58 24.08 9.67
C ARG A 314 -16.87 23.38 10.10
N ARG A 315 -16.79 22.04 10.20
CA ARG A 315 -17.82 21.12 10.75
C ARG A 315 -19.02 20.88 9.84
N ILE A 316 -19.56 19.67 9.99
CA ILE A 316 -20.87 19.29 9.47
C ILE A 316 -21.75 19.03 10.67
N ALA A 317 -22.89 19.70 10.69
CA ALA A 317 -23.81 19.70 11.82
C ALA A 317 -25.11 19.00 11.42
N VAL A 318 -25.49 18.01 12.22
CA VAL A 318 -26.80 17.36 12.16
C VAL A 318 -27.61 17.87 13.33
N SER A 319 -28.78 18.41 13.04
CA SER A 319 -29.80 18.62 14.05
C SER A 319 -30.89 17.57 13.81
N PRO A 320 -31.11 16.57 14.71
CA PRO A 320 -30.41 16.28 15.96
C PRO A 320 -29.52 14.98 15.91
N ASP A 321 -28.40 15.02 16.64
CA ASP A 321 -27.57 13.89 17.16
C ASP A 321 -27.51 12.51 16.45
N HIS A 322 -27.33 12.52 15.13
CA HIS A 322 -26.91 11.36 14.31
C HIS A 322 -27.83 10.13 14.43
N SER A 323 -29.01 10.28 15.05
CA SER A 323 -30.00 9.24 15.25
C SER A 323 -31.38 9.81 14.93
N LEU A 324 -32.12 9.17 14.02
CA LEU A 324 -33.46 9.59 13.60
C LEU A 324 -34.44 8.47 13.89
N HIS A 325 -35.53 8.77 14.57
CA HIS A 325 -36.62 7.82 14.70
C HIS A 325 -37.36 7.66 13.38
N THR A 326 -37.96 6.49 13.16
CA THR A 326 -38.76 6.24 11.96
C THR A 326 -39.92 7.24 11.94
N GLY A 327 -40.04 7.99 10.85
CA GLY A 327 -40.97 9.10 10.69
C GLY A 327 -40.37 10.48 10.99
N ASP A 328 -39.18 10.56 11.58
CA ASP A 328 -38.48 11.82 11.78
C ASP A 328 -38.03 12.43 10.45
N GLN A 329 -37.88 13.75 10.47
CA GLN A 329 -37.23 14.51 9.43
C GLN A 329 -36.05 15.26 10.04
N ALA A 330 -34.94 15.27 9.32
CA ALA A 330 -33.76 16.03 9.74
C ALA A 330 -33.14 16.78 8.59
N LEU A 331 -32.59 17.93 8.94
CA LEU A 331 -31.83 18.78 8.04
C LEU A 331 -30.34 18.54 8.32
N ILE A 332 -29.63 18.12 7.28
CA ILE A 332 -28.18 17.95 7.27
C ILE A 332 -27.58 19.13 6.53
N ARG A 333 -26.65 19.85 7.15
CA ARG A 333 -26.01 21.04 6.57
C ARG A 333 -24.51 20.86 6.44
N VAL A 334 -23.96 21.45 5.38
CA VAL A 334 -22.52 21.65 5.23
C VAL A 334 -22.21 23.10 5.63
N ASP A 335 -21.47 23.29 6.73
CA ASP A 335 -21.10 24.63 7.17
C ASP A 335 -19.76 25.07 6.56
N GLY A 336 -19.73 26.25 5.95
CA GLY A 336 -18.53 26.89 5.41
C GLY A 336 -18.63 27.18 3.91
N PRO A 337 -17.61 27.80 3.31
CA PRO A 337 -17.61 28.07 1.88
C PRO A 337 -17.47 26.77 1.08
N HIS A 338 -18.46 26.47 0.24
CA HIS A 338 -18.49 25.34 -0.69
C HIS A 338 -19.12 25.76 -2.04
N GLY A 339 -18.89 24.95 -3.09
CA GLY A 339 -19.56 25.09 -4.38
C GLY A 339 -21.01 24.60 -4.33
N SER A 340 -21.63 24.39 -5.50
CA SER A 340 -22.95 23.76 -5.56
C SER A 340 -22.88 22.31 -5.06
N LEU A 341 -23.90 21.87 -4.30
CA LEU A 341 -23.95 20.55 -3.67
C LEU A 341 -25.03 19.66 -4.31
N GLU A 342 -24.70 18.41 -4.57
CA GLU A 342 -25.64 17.34 -4.94
C GLU A 342 -25.69 16.28 -3.85
N TRP A 343 -26.88 15.73 -3.57
CA TRP A 343 -27.12 14.88 -2.40
C TRP A 343 -27.67 13.50 -2.76
N ILE A 344 -27.17 12.49 -2.06
CA ILE A 344 -27.67 11.10 -2.14
C ILE A 344 -27.90 10.58 -0.73
N ALA A 345 -28.98 9.82 -0.52
CA ALA A 345 -29.29 9.17 0.74
C ALA A 345 -29.29 7.65 0.61
N GLY A 346 -28.74 6.98 1.62
CA GLY A 346 -28.70 5.52 1.76
C GLY A 346 -30.06 4.93 2.10
N SER A 347 -30.14 3.59 2.08
CA SER A 347 -31.38 2.87 2.40
C SER A 347 -31.89 3.21 3.79
N GLY A 348 -33.18 3.56 3.91
CA GLY A 348 -33.79 3.96 5.19
C GLY A 348 -34.01 5.47 5.34
N LEU A 349 -33.40 6.28 4.47
CA LEU A 349 -33.68 7.71 4.35
C LEU A 349 -34.31 8.03 2.99
N SER A 350 -35.13 9.06 2.95
CA SER A 350 -35.64 9.64 1.69
C SER A 350 -35.37 11.12 1.68
N ILE A 351 -34.76 11.63 0.61
CA ILE A 351 -34.57 13.07 0.43
C ILE A 351 -35.93 13.72 0.19
N ILE A 352 -36.23 14.73 1.00
CA ILE A 352 -37.46 15.52 0.93
C ILE A 352 -37.22 16.74 0.06
N GLU A 353 -36.14 17.48 0.37
CA GLU A 353 -35.74 18.69 -0.33
C GLU A 353 -34.23 18.93 -0.19
N THR A 354 -33.66 19.63 -1.16
CA THR A 354 -32.26 20.07 -1.15
C THR A 354 -32.21 21.58 -1.31
N ASN A 355 -31.29 22.23 -0.62
CA ASN A 355 -30.94 23.63 -0.84
C ASN A 355 -29.42 23.77 -1.02
N ALA A 356 -28.95 25.00 -1.23
CA ALA A 356 -27.55 25.28 -1.52
C ALA A 356 -26.58 24.75 -0.44
N ASP A 357 -27.01 24.70 0.82
CA ASP A 357 -26.16 24.44 1.98
C ASP A 357 -26.56 23.17 2.75
N GLY A 358 -27.53 22.38 2.25
CA GLY A 358 -28.06 21.24 2.99
C GLY A 358 -29.14 20.40 2.31
N VAL A 359 -29.48 19.28 2.96
CA VAL A 359 -30.53 18.35 2.55
C VAL A 359 -31.45 17.99 3.71
N SER A 360 -32.75 18.03 3.46
CA SER A 360 -33.77 17.51 4.37
C SER A 360 -34.05 16.06 4.01
N VAL A 361 -33.92 15.14 4.98
CA VAL A 361 -34.19 13.71 4.82
C VAL A 361 -35.29 13.26 5.77
N SER A 362 -36.08 12.27 5.37
CA SER A 362 -37.05 11.58 6.21
C SER A 362 -36.62 10.14 6.45
N ALA A 363 -36.69 9.68 7.69
CA ALA A 363 -36.41 8.29 8.07
C ALA A 363 -37.61 7.39 7.79
N ASN A 364 -37.51 6.57 6.75
CA ASN A 364 -38.65 5.81 6.19
C ASN A 364 -38.42 4.28 6.12
N GLY A 365 -37.28 3.76 6.61
CA GLY A 365 -36.95 2.34 6.46
C GLY A 365 -36.30 1.69 7.67
N THR A 366 -35.79 0.46 7.45
CA THR A 366 -35.42 -0.51 8.49
C THR A 366 -34.28 -0.04 9.41
N ASN A 367 -34.46 -0.34 10.70
CA ASN A 367 -33.51 -0.11 11.80
C ASN A 367 -32.05 -0.38 11.43
N GLY A 368 -31.18 0.57 11.76
CA GLY A 368 -29.74 0.40 11.59
C GLY A 368 -29.02 1.64 11.04
N PRO A 369 -27.69 1.54 10.87
CA PRO A 369 -26.91 2.60 10.27
C PRO A 369 -27.26 2.78 8.80
N THR A 370 -27.33 4.03 8.37
CA THR A 370 -27.51 4.48 6.99
C THR A 370 -26.65 5.74 6.78
N TRP A 371 -26.70 6.32 5.59
CA TRP A 371 -25.80 7.41 5.23
C TRP A 371 -26.47 8.48 4.39
N VAL A 372 -25.87 9.67 4.37
CA VAL A 372 -26.17 10.74 3.43
C VAL A 372 -24.85 11.27 2.89
N ILE A 373 -24.74 11.35 1.56
CA ILE A 373 -23.55 11.83 0.88
C ILE A 373 -23.84 13.15 0.17
N ALA A 374 -22.95 14.13 0.34
CA ALA A 374 -22.93 15.40 -0.39
C ALA A 374 -21.76 15.42 -1.39
N TYR A 375 -21.99 15.79 -2.64
CA TYR A 375 -20.98 16.00 -3.67
C TYR A 375 -20.83 17.48 -3.97
N CYS A 376 -19.60 17.99 -4.02
CA CYS A 376 -19.31 19.37 -4.41
C CYS A 376 -19.00 19.43 -5.92
N ASN A 377 -19.85 20.11 -6.69
CA ASN A 377 -19.75 20.16 -8.15
C ASN A 377 -18.82 21.28 -8.66
N ASP A 378 -18.57 22.31 -7.85
CA ASP A 378 -17.77 23.50 -8.22
C ASP A 378 -16.62 23.74 -7.21
N ASP A 379 -15.79 22.72 -6.95
CA ASP A 379 -14.68 22.84 -5.99
C ASP A 379 -13.57 23.79 -6.50
N PRO A 380 -13.19 24.85 -5.77
CA PRO A 380 -12.04 25.71 -6.11
C PRO A 380 -10.68 25.01 -5.96
N CYS A 381 -10.64 23.76 -5.50
CA CYS A 381 -9.45 22.90 -5.42
C CYS A 381 -9.47 21.84 -6.55
N THR A 382 -9.22 22.27 -7.78
CA THR A 382 -8.90 21.52 -9.03
C THR A 382 -9.25 20.01 -9.16
N ASP A 383 -9.99 19.73 -10.23
CA ASP A 383 -10.07 18.51 -11.08
C ASP A 383 -10.78 17.22 -10.60
N ARG A 384 -11.40 17.15 -9.41
CA ARG A 384 -12.31 16.03 -9.06
C ARG A 384 -13.44 16.44 -8.10
N PRO A 385 -14.62 15.78 -8.15
CA PRO A 385 -15.68 16.01 -7.16
C PRO A 385 -15.23 15.50 -5.79
N THR A 386 -15.25 16.40 -4.80
CA THR A 386 -15.09 16.08 -3.37
C THR A 386 -16.44 15.65 -2.80
N SER A 387 -16.45 14.61 -1.94
CA SER A 387 -17.69 14.10 -1.35
C SER A 387 -17.59 13.92 0.15
N PHE A 388 -18.66 14.29 0.86
CA PHE A 388 -18.81 14.08 2.29
C PHE A 388 -19.83 12.99 2.57
N GLU A 389 -19.51 12.04 3.45
CA GLU A 389 -20.47 11.06 3.98
C GLU A 389 -20.77 11.31 5.46
N LEU A 390 -22.06 11.39 5.79
CA LEU A 390 -22.57 11.37 7.15
C LEU A 390 -23.27 10.04 7.41
N GLN A 391 -22.82 9.31 8.43
CA GLN A 391 -23.56 8.18 8.96
C GLN A 391 -24.70 8.66 9.89
N VAL A 392 -25.90 8.13 9.67
CA VAL A 392 -27.12 8.38 10.45
C VAL A 392 -27.65 7.04 10.93
N ASN A 393 -28.12 6.95 12.18
CA ASN A 393 -28.75 5.74 12.70
C ASN A 393 -30.27 5.89 12.66
N VAL A 394 -30.98 5.01 11.95
CA VAL A 394 -32.45 4.99 12.01
C VAL A 394 -32.91 4.07 13.14
N VAL A 395 -33.68 4.64 14.06
CA VAL A 395 -34.20 4.02 15.28
C VAL A 395 -35.73 3.85 15.11
N PRO A 396 -36.36 2.81 15.67
CA PRO A 396 -37.80 2.67 15.62
C PRO A 396 -38.56 3.76 16.38
#